data_AF-A0A836D0T3-F1
#
_entry.id   AF-A0A836D0T3-F1
#
_cell.length_a   1.000
_cell.length_b   1.000
_cell.length_c   1.000
_cell.angle_alpha   90.00
_cell.angle_beta   90.00
_cell.angle_gamma   90.00
#
_symmetry.space_group_name_H-M   'P 1'
#
loop_
_entity.id
_entity.type
_entity.pdbx_description
1 polymer ?
#
loop_
_entity_poly.entity_id
_entity_poly.type
_entity_poly.pdbx_seq_one_letter_code
_entity_poly.pdbx_strand_id
1 'polypeptide(L)'
;MANRGPAYGLSQEVQQKTEKQYDADVEQILIQWITTQYHNHLGWPQPGCENFQNWLKDGTVLCELINGLNPEGQAPVKKIQASTMAFKQMEQISQFLQVAER
;
A
#
# COMPACT_ATOMS: atom_id res chain seq x y z
N MET A 1 -1.94 -19.05 -13.03
CA MET A 1 -3.34 -18.64 -13.30
C MET A 1 -4.28 -19.64 -12.63
N ALA A 2 -4.73 -19.39 -11.39
CA ALA A 2 -5.66 -20.29 -10.68
C ALA A 2 -6.25 -19.68 -9.39
N ASN A 3 -6.61 -18.40 -9.35
CA ASN A 3 -7.30 -17.81 -8.19
C ASN A 3 -8.25 -16.64 -8.57
N ARG A 4 -9.01 -16.82 -9.65
CA ARG A 4 -10.23 -16.04 -9.89
C ARG A 4 -11.42 -16.98 -9.73
N GLY A 5 -11.77 -17.27 -8.48
CA GLY A 5 -13.07 -17.87 -8.15
C GLY A 5 -14.18 -16.83 -8.34
N PRO A 6 -15.43 -17.24 -8.64
CA PRO A 6 -16.50 -16.32 -9.04
C PRO A 6 -16.84 -15.35 -7.90
N ALA A 7 -16.73 -14.05 -8.17
CA ALA A 7 -17.01 -12.97 -7.23
C ALA A 7 -18.53 -12.79 -7.07
N TYR A 8 -19.14 -13.52 -6.13
CA TYR A 8 -20.54 -13.31 -5.72
C TYR A 8 -20.64 -12.96 -4.23
N GLY A 9 -21.57 -12.07 -3.88
CA GLY A 9 -21.93 -11.69 -2.51
C GLY A 9 -21.27 -10.40 -2.01
N LEU A 10 -21.12 -10.26 -0.68
CA LEU A 10 -20.54 -9.10 0.02
C LEU A 10 -19.22 -8.59 -0.60
N SER A 11 -18.40 -9.49 -1.15
CA SER A 11 -17.15 -9.11 -1.82
C SER A 11 -17.35 -8.28 -3.09
N GLN A 12 -18.43 -8.53 -3.85
CA GLN A 12 -18.78 -7.76 -5.05
C GLN A 12 -19.39 -6.39 -4.69
N GLU A 13 -20.16 -6.30 -3.60
CA GLU A 13 -20.66 -5.03 -3.09
C GLU A 13 -19.55 -4.15 -2.51
N VAL A 14 -18.59 -4.75 -1.81
CA VAL A 14 -17.40 -4.05 -1.33
C VAL A 14 -16.56 -3.60 -2.52
N GLN A 15 -16.29 -4.47 -3.50
CA GLN A 15 -15.58 -4.08 -4.73
C GLN A 15 -16.28 -2.96 -5.50
N GLN A 16 -17.61 -3.03 -5.70
CA GLN A 16 -18.36 -1.97 -6.39
C GLN A 16 -18.39 -0.66 -5.61
N LYS A 17 -18.42 -0.69 -4.27
CA LYS A 17 -18.34 0.53 -3.45
C LYS A 17 -16.94 1.12 -3.44
N THR A 18 -15.91 0.29 -3.54
CA THR A 18 -14.51 0.70 -3.68
C THR A 18 -14.25 1.26 -5.08
N GLU A 19 -14.74 0.61 -6.15
CA GLU A 19 -14.65 1.09 -7.53
C GLU A 19 -15.42 2.40 -7.74
N LYS A 20 -16.61 2.56 -7.13
CA LYS A 20 -17.37 3.81 -7.21
C LYS A 20 -16.72 4.98 -6.48
N GLN A 21 -15.82 4.72 -5.54
CA GLN A 21 -15.09 5.75 -4.78
C GLN A 21 -13.63 5.87 -5.24
N TYR A 22 -13.22 5.09 -6.25
CA TYR A 22 -11.87 5.12 -6.76
C TYR A 22 -11.72 6.27 -7.74
N ASP A 23 -10.92 7.26 -7.36
CA ASP A 23 -10.62 8.41 -8.18
C ASP A 23 -9.18 8.25 -8.74
N ALA A 24 -9.09 8.18 -10.07
CA ALA A 24 -7.81 8.00 -10.76
C ALA A 24 -6.90 9.24 -10.64
N ASP A 25 -7.48 10.43 -10.50
CA ASP A 25 -6.70 11.64 -10.27
C ASP A 25 -6.07 11.60 -8.87
N VAL A 26 -6.83 11.12 -7.87
CA VAL A 26 -6.32 10.92 -6.50
C VAL A 26 -5.24 9.83 -6.47
N GLU A 27 -5.39 8.74 -7.23
CA GLU A 27 -4.34 7.71 -7.38
C GLU A 27 -3.02 8.33 -7.82
N GLN A 28 -3.04 9.15 -8.87
CA GLN A 28 -1.83 9.78 -9.41
C GLN A 28 -1.20 10.76 -8.42
N ILE A 29 -2.02 11.56 -7.73
CA ILE A 29 -1.55 12.46 -6.67
C ILE A 29 -0.90 11.67 -5.54
N LEU A 30 -1.49 10.55 -5.11
CA LEU A 30 -0.93 9.70 -4.06
C LEU A 30 0.39 9.05 -4.48
N ILE A 31 0.46 8.50 -5.69
CA ILE A 31 1.71 7.94 -6.24
C ILE A 31 2.81 9.00 -6.25
N GLN A 32 2.51 10.19 -6.78
CA GLN A 32 3.46 11.29 -6.83
C GLN A 32 3.87 11.74 -5.43
N TRP A 33 2.93 11.85 -4.49
CA TRP A 33 3.23 12.27 -3.13
C TRP A 33 4.13 11.25 -2.40
N ILE A 34 3.80 9.96 -2.46
CA ILE A 34 4.59 8.88 -1.85
C ILE A 34 6.00 8.83 -2.45
N THR A 35 6.11 8.94 -3.78
CA THR A 35 7.42 8.97 -4.46
C THR A 35 8.20 10.24 -4.17
N THR A 36 7.53 11.37 -3.87
CA THR A 36 8.20 12.62 -3.49
C THR A 36 8.75 12.58 -2.06
N GLN A 37 8.05 11.92 -1.13
CA GLN A 37 8.56 11.70 0.23
C GLN A 37 9.83 10.84 0.23
N TYR A 38 10.09 10.11 -0.85
CA TYR A 38 11.18 9.15 -0.93
C TYR A 38 12.16 9.49 -2.06
N HIS A 39 13.37 9.94 -1.70
CA HIS A 39 14.43 10.16 -2.67
C HIS A 39 14.93 8.82 -3.25
N ASN A 40 14.46 8.46 -4.45
CA ASN A 40 15.06 7.54 -5.42
C ASN A 40 14.93 6.01 -5.30
N HIS A 41 14.22 5.43 -4.33
CA HIS A 41 14.25 3.96 -4.17
C HIS A 41 12.91 3.21 -4.34
N LEU A 42 11.78 3.91 -4.39
CA LEU A 42 10.48 3.30 -4.66
C LEU A 42 10.17 3.43 -6.14
N GLY A 43 10.08 2.30 -6.84
CA GLY A 43 9.66 2.27 -8.24
C GLY A 43 8.24 2.84 -8.40
N TRP A 44 7.98 3.47 -9.55
CA TRP A 44 6.65 3.98 -9.89
C TRP A 44 5.75 2.81 -10.30
N PRO A 45 4.59 2.60 -9.64
CA PRO A 45 3.65 1.60 -10.08
C PRO A 45 3.05 1.98 -11.43
N GLN A 46 2.64 0.97 -12.20
CA GLN A 46 1.81 1.23 -13.38
C GLN A 46 0.46 1.80 -12.94
N PRO A 47 -0.15 2.70 -13.73
CA PRO A 47 -1.47 3.23 -13.41
C PRO A 47 -2.51 2.12 -13.29
N GLY A 48 -3.51 2.34 -12.46
CA GLY A 48 -4.66 1.47 -12.28
C GLY A 48 -4.77 0.83 -10.90
N CYS A 49 -6.00 0.73 -10.42
CA CYS A 49 -6.35 0.26 -9.08
C CYS A 49 -5.70 -1.07 -8.68
N GLU A 50 -5.67 -2.07 -9.57
CA GLU A 50 -5.03 -3.37 -9.29
C GLU A 50 -3.50 -3.22 -9.09
N ASN A 51 -2.85 -2.39 -9.88
CA ASN A 51 -1.40 -2.16 -9.80
C ASN A 51 -1.03 -1.35 -8.55
N PHE A 52 -1.80 -0.28 -8.29
CA PHE A 52 -1.65 0.53 -7.09
C PHE A 52 -1.86 -0.30 -5.81
N GLN A 53 -2.90 -1.14 -5.78
CA GLN A 53 -3.14 -2.06 -4.68
C GLN A 53 -1.98 -3.05 -4.51
N ASN A 54 -1.50 -3.66 -5.59
CA ASN A 54 -0.38 -4.61 -5.51
C ASN A 54 0.92 -3.96 -5.04
N TRP A 55 1.14 -2.68 -5.39
CA TRP A 55 2.29 -1.91 -4.94
C TRP A 55 2.30 -1.69 -3.43
N LEU A 56 1.13 -1.40 -2.84
CA LEU A 56 1.00 -1.20 -1.39
C LEU A 56 0.82 -2.50 -0.59
N LYS A 57 0.42 -3.60 -1.26
CA LYS A 57 0.05 -4.88 -0.63
C LYS A 57 1.17 -5.55 0.15
N ASP A 58 2.42 -5.38 -0.28
CA ASP A 58 3.56 -5.96 0.43
C ASP A 58 3.87 -5.21 1.75
N GLY A 59 3.28 -4.04 1.97
CA GLY A 59 3.47 -3.23 3.17
C GLY A 59 4.81 -2.51 3.24
N THR A 60 5.79 -2.90 2.44
CA THR A 60 7.12 -2.26 2.36
C THR A 60 7.02 -0.77 2.04
N VAL A 61 6.31 -0.40 0.97
CA VAL A 61 6.09 1.00 0.58
C VAL A 61 5.47 1.82 1.72
N LEU A 62 4.50 1.25 2.43
CA LEU A 62 3.81 1.92 3.54
C LEU A 62 4.73 2.11 4.75
N CYS A 63 5.53 1.11 5.09
CA CYS A 63 6.52 1.21 6.16
C CYS A 63 7.61 2.25 5.83
N GLU A 64 8.04 2.31 4.58
CA GLU A 64 9.03 3.32 4.15
C GLU A 64 8.44 4.73 4.19
N LEU A 65 7.19 4.88 3.75
CA LEU A 65 6.48 6.16 3.79
C LEU A 65 6.41 6.71 5.23
N ILE A 66 5.96 5.89 6.19
CA ILE A 66 5.85 6.36 7.58
C ILE A 66 7.23 6.63 8.20
N ASN A 67 8.26 5.91 7.80
CA ASN A 67 9.63 6.21 8.21
C ASN A 67 10.13 7.56 7.67
N GLY A 68 9.82 7.89 6.41
CA GLY A 68 10.18 9.17 5.80
C GLY A 68 9.42 10.36 6.37
N LEU A 69 8.20 10.16 6.85
CA LEU A 69 7.41 11.19 7.52
C LEU A 69 7.86 11.47 8.97
N ASN A 70 8.55 10.52 9.59
CA ASN A 70 9.07 10.69 10.94
C ASN A 70 10.49 11.30 10.92
N PRO A 71 10.87 12.10 11.94
CA PRO A 71 12.19 12.71 12.01
C PRO A 71 13.31 11.66 12.06
N GLU A 72 14.47 12.01 11.48
CA GLU A 72 15.66 11.13 11.45
C GLU A 72 16.00 10.62 12.86
N GLY A 73 16.07 9.29 13.00
CA GLY A 73 16.32 8.60 14.27
C GLY A 73 15.06 8.11 15.01
N GLN A 74 13.86 8.51 14.58
CA GLN A 74 12.58 8.02 15.10
C GLN A 74 11.82 7.18 14.06
N ALA A 75 12.53 6.38 13.28
CA ALA A 75 11.89 5.44 12.36
C ALA A 75 11.07 4.40 13.15
N PRO A 76 9.73 4.44 13.07
CA PRO A 76 8.86 3.51 13.79
C PRO A 76 9.03 2.08 13.31
N VAL A 77 9.34 1.88 12.02
CA VAL A 77 9.56 0.56 11.42
C VAL A 77 11.03 0.40 11.08
N LYS A 78 11.80 -0.21 12.00
CA LYS A 78 13.26 -0.34 11.83
C LYS A 78 13.69 -1.40 10.81
N LYS A 79 12.82 -2.35 10.49
CA LYS A 79 13.16 -3.49 9.65
C LYS A 79 12.11 -3.68 8.56
N ILE A 80 12.41 -3.13 7.40
CA ILE A 80 11.57 -3.26 6.21
C ILE A 80 12.23 -4.29 5.31
N GLN A 81 11.53 -5.39 5.06
CA GLN A 81 12.03 -6.44 4.18
C GLN A 81 10.86 -6.95 3.34
N ALA A 82 10.99 -6.82 2.02
CA ALA A 82 10.02 -7.38 1.09
C ALA A 82 9.93 -8.89 1.29
N SER A 83 8.71 -9.41 1.37
CA SER A 83 8.47 -10.81 1.67
C SER A 83 7.26 -11.31 0.94
N THR A 84 7.42 -12.41 0.20
CA THR A 84 6.30 -13.09 -0.47
C THR A 84 5.38 -13.84 0.51
N MET A 85 5.78 -13.98 1.78
CA MET A 85 4.95 -14.60 2.82
C MET A 85 3.82 -13.65 3.24
N ALA A 86 2.57 -14.03 2.96
CA ALA A 86 1.38 -13.23 3.27
C ALA A 86 1.29 -12.78 4.74
N PHE A 87 1.71 -13.62 5.70
CA PHE A 87 1.74 -13.26 7.11
C PHE A 87 2.67 -12.06 7.41
N LYS A 88 3.85 -12.02 6.78
CA LYS A 88 4.80 -10.91 6.95
C LYS A 88 4.28 -9.63 6.30
N GLN A 89 3.63 -9.73 5.14
CA GLN A 89 2.99 -8.59 4.47
C GLN A 89 1.89 -7.99 5.37
N MET A 90 1.03 -8.84 5.95
CA MET A 90 0.00 -8.41 6.91
C MET A 90 0.61 -7.74 8.15
N GLU A 91 1.69 -8.30 8.69
CA GLU A 91 2.41 -7.71 9.82
C GLU A 91 2.96 -6.32 9.48
N GLN A 92 3.56 -6.12 8.30
CA GLN A 92 4.07 -4.83 7.85
C GLN A 92 2.96 -3.79 7.71
N ILE A 93 1.84 -4.17 7.09
CA ILE A 93 0.66 -3.30 6.99
C ILE A 93 0.15 -2.94 8.39
N SER A 94 0.09 -3.91 9.31
CA SER A 94 -0.35 -3.66 10.69
C SER A 94 0.58 -2.69 11.43
N GLN A 95 1.90 -2.83 11.27
CA GLN A 95 2.87 -1.90 11.84
C GLN A 95 2.69 -0.48 11.31
N PHE A 96 2.46 -0.33 10.00
CA PHE A 96 2.14 0.96 9.41
C PHE A 96 0.87 1.57 10.04
N LEU A 97 -0.23 0.80 10.11
CA LEU A 97 -1.50 1.27 10.65
C LEU A 97 -1.37 1.71 12.12
N GLN A 98 -0.65 0.95 12.95
CA GLN A 98 -0.43 1.30 14.36
C GLN A 98 0.29 2.64 14.58
N VAL A 99 1.06 3.08 13.60
CA VAL A 99 1.77 4.36 13.66
C VAL A 99 0.92 5.45 12.99
N ALA A 100 0.24 5.15 11.90
CA ALA A 100 -0.64 6.08 11.22
C ALA A 100 -1.89 6.46 12.04
N GLU A 101 -2.32 5.59 12.94
CA GLU A 101 -3.42 5.86 13.89
C GLU A 101 -2.99 6.73 15.10
N ARG A 102 -1.69 6.98 15.28
CA ARG A 102 -1.17 7.86 16.34
C ARG A 102 -1.09 9.32 15.88
#